data_AF-A0A850F8W2-F1
#
_entry.id   AF-A0A850F8W2-F1
#
_cell.length_a   1.000
_cell.length_b   1.000
_cell.length_c   1.000
_cell.angle_alpha   90.00
_cell.angle_beta   90.00
_cell.angle_gamma   90.00
#
_symmetry.space_group_name_H-M   'P 1'
#
loop_
_entity.id
_entity.type
_entity.pdbx_description
1 polymer ?
#
loop_
_entity_poly.entity_id
_entity_poly.type
_entity_poly.pdbx_seq_one_letter_code
_entity_poly.pdbx_strand_id
1 'polypeptide(L)' 'MSANVFTGGRTTESVAYDLALSLAAKDPSITTPEAMIRRISDLLPLCREVAEKKHRQESPPAMGVLS' A
#
# COMPACT_ATOMS: atom_id res chain seq x y z
N MET A 1 -7.30 19.65 0.52
CA MET A 1 -6.02 19.06 0.97
C MET A 1 -6.04 17.58 0.62
N SER A 2 -5.11 17.11 -0.22
CA SER A 2 -4.93 15.66 -0.40
C SER A 2 -4.37 15.09 0.90
N ALA A 3 -5.08 14.17 1.54
CA ALA A 3 -4.54 13.44 2.69
C ALA A 3 -3.28 12.68 2.23
N ASN A 4 -2.13 12.97 2.85
CA ASN A 4 -0.89 12.26 2.59
C ASN A 4 -0.99 10.90 3.29
N VAL A 5 -0.85 9.82 2.53
CA VAL A 5 -1.06 8.45 3.03
C VAL A 5 0.20 7.87 3.69
N PHE A 6 1.34 8.54 3.52
CA PHE A 6 2.65 8.16 4.08
C PHE A 6 3.08 9.01 5.28
N THR A 7 2.14 9.62 6.01
CA THR A 7 2.43 10.35 7.25
C THR A 7 2.56 9.42 8.46
N GLY A 8 3.24 9.88 9.51
CA GLY A 8 3.26 9.18 10.81
C GLY A 8 4.09 7.88 10.82
N GLY A 9 5.13 7.80 9.99
CA GLY A 9 6.01 6.63 9.92
C GLY A 9 5.48 5.47 9.08
N ARG A 10 4.38 5.67 8.34
CA ARG A 10 3.85 4.67 7.41
C ARG A 10 4.82 4.45 6.25
N THR A 11 5.14 3.19 6.00
CA THR A 11 6.00 2.75 4.89
C THR A 11 5.15 2.29 3.71
N THR A 12 5.77 2.21 2.52
CA THR A 12 5.19 1.55 1.33
C THR A 12 4.57 0.21 1.67
N GLU A 13 5.28 -0.64 2.43
CA GLU A 13 4.80 -1.96 2.81
C GLU A 13 3.56 -1.91 3.71
N SER A 14 3.53 -1.02 4.70
CA SER A 14 2.36 -0.88 5.59
C SER A 14 1.11 -0.42 4.83
N VAL A 15 1.27 0.52 3.89
CA VAL A 15 0.16 1.00 3.05
C VAL A 15 -0.26 -0.08 2.05
N ALA A 16 0.68 -0.79 1.44
CA ALA A 16 0.39 -1.88 0.52
C ALA A 16 -0.37 -3.03 1.21
N TYR A 17 0.03 -3.40 2.43
CA TYR A 17 -0.66 -4.42 3.20
C TYR A 17 -2.09 -4.00 3.59
N ASP A 18 -2.29 -2.75 4.06
CA ASP A 18 -3.62 -2.25 4.40
C ASP A 18 -4.56 -2.23 3.17
N LEU A 19 -4.03 -1.90 1.98
CA LEU A 19 -4.77 -1.97 0.72
C LEU A 19 -5.14 -3.42 0.39
N ALA A 20 -4.18 -4.34 0.44
CA ALA A 20 -4.41 -5.75 0.16
C ALA A 20 -5.44 -6.36 1.12
N LEU A 21 -5.31 -6.07 2.42
CA LEU A 21 -6.25 -6.47 3.46
C LEU A 21 -7.66 -5.93 3.20
N SER A 22 -7.78 -4.63 2.91
CA SER A 22 -9.07 -3.98 2.67
C SER A 22 -9.76 -4.47 1.40
N LEU A 23 -8.99 -4.86 0.37
CA LEU A 23 -9.51 -5.43 -0.86
C LEU A 23 -9.91 -6.90 -0.66
N ALA A 24 -9.08 -7.69 0.02
CA ALA A 24 -9.37 -9.08 0.35
C ALA A 24 -10.63 -9.20 1.23
N ALA A 25 -10.80 -8.31 2.21
CA ALA A 25 -11.96 -8.31 3.11
C ALA A 25 -13.31 -8.02 2.41
N LYS A 26 -13.29 -7.51 1.17
CA LYS A 26 -14.50 -7.31 0.36
C LYS A 26 -14.95 -8.56 -0.38
N ASP A 27 -14.14 -9.61 -0.39
CA ASP A 27 -14.48 -10.87 -1.05
C ASP A 27 -15.34 -11.73 -0.10
N PRO A 28 -16.66 -11.86 -0.36
CA PRO A 28 -17.56 -12.59 0.51
C PRO A 28 -17.32 -14.12 0.49
N SER A 29 -16.51 -14.61 -0.46
CA SER A 29 -16.17 -16.04 -0.54
C SER A 29 -15.08 -16.45 0.44
N ILE A 30 -14.39 -15.48 1.06
CA ILE A 30 -13.31 -15.73 2.01
C ILE A 30 -13.89 -15.90 3.41
N THR A 31 -13.88 -17.14 3.89
CA THR A 31 -14.40 -17.51 5.22
C THR A 31 -13.35 -18.12 6.14
N THR A 32 -12.14 -18.36 5.64
CA THR A 32 -11.04 -18.96 6.41
C THR A 32 -9.80 -18.06 6.44
N PRO A 33 -8.99 -18.12 7.51
CA PRO A 33 -7.73 -17.41 7.59
C PRO A 33 -6.76 -17.73 6.45
N GLU A 34 -6.68 -19.00 6.02
CA GLU A 34 -5.80 -19.45 4.94
C GLU A 34 -6.21 -18.83 3.59
N ALA A 35 -7.51 -18.80 3.30
CA ALA A 35 -8.03 -18.15 2.10
C ALA A 35 -7.76 -16.64 2.13
N MET A 36 -7.88 -16.02 3.30
CA MET A 36 -7.57 -14.60 3.49
C MET A 36 -6.09 -14.29 3.22
N ILE A 37 -5.16 -15.05 3.83
CA ILE A 37 -3.73 -14.87 3.63
C ILE A 37 -3.34 -15.10 2.17
N ARG A 38 -3.92 -16.11 1.53
CA ARG A 38 -3.70 -16.37 0.10
C ARG A 38 -4.13 -15.18 -0.74
N ARG A 39 -5.33 -14.65 -0.50
CA ARG A 39 -5.84 -13.49 -1.24
C ARG A 39 -5.00 -12.24 -1.02
N ILE A 40 -4.58 -11.97 0.22
CA ILE A 40 -3.68 -10.87 0.53
C ILE A 40 -2.37 -11.03 -0.25
N SER A 41 -1.79 -12.23 -0.25
CA SER A 41 -0.53 -12.54 -0.95
C SER A 41 -0.66 -12.33 -2.46
N ASP A 42 -1.80 -12.70 -3.06
CA ASP A 42 -2.08 -12.49 -4.48
C ASP A 42 -2.21 -11.00 -4.84
N LEU A 43 -2.77 -10.18 -3.94
CA LEU A 43 -3.00 -8.74 -4.16
C LEU A 43 -1.80 -7.87 -3.81
N LEU A 44 -0.93 -8.32 -2.91
CA LEU A 44 0.15 -7.52 -2.33
C LEU A 44 1.11 -6.95 -3.38
N PRO A 45 1.55 -7.67 -4.44
CA PRO A 45 2.44 -7.12 -5.45
C PRO A 45 1.86 -5.88 -6.15
N LEU A 46 0.58 -5.94 -6.55
CA LEU A 46 -0.11 -4.82 -7.18
C LEU A 46 -0.32 -3.66 -6.19
N CYS A 47 -0.66 -3.97 -4.94
CA CYS A 47 -0.81 -2.96 -3.90
C CYS A 47 0.52 -2.23 -3.61
N ARG A 48 1.65 -2.95 -3.68
CA ARG A 48 3.00 -2.38 -3.54
C ARG A 48 3.31 -1.41 -4.67
N GLU A 49 3.07 -1.78 -5.93
CA GLU A 49 3.29 -0.89 -7.08
C GLU A 49 2.49 0.42 -6.98
N VAL A 50 1.22 0.33 -6.56
CA VAL A 50 0.36 1.49 -6.34
C VAL A 50 0.88 2.35 -5.18
N ALA A 51 1.26 1.72 -4.07
CA ALA A 51 1.82 2.41 -2.91
C ALA A 51 3.12 3.13 -3.25
N GLU A 52 4.05 2.50 -3.98
CA GLU A 52 5.31 3.11 -4.41
C GLU A 52 5.08 4.31 -5.33
N LYS A 53 4.18 4.17 -6.31
CA LYS A 53 3.83 5.28 -7.20
C LYS A 53 3.31 6.46 -6.41
N LYS A 54 2.46 6.21 -5.41
CA LYS A 54 1.91 7.25 -4.55
C LYS A 54 2.97 7.85 -3.63
N HIS A 55 3.87 7.03 -3.07
CA HIS A 55 4.98 7.51 -2.24
C HIS A 55 5.91 8.43 -3.02
N ARG A 56 6.25 8.11 -4.28
CA ARG A 56 7.04 9.00 -5.15
C ARG A 56 6.36 10.34 -5.44
N GLN A 57 5.02 10.37 -5.49
CA GLN A 57 4.25 11.60 -5.69
C GLN A 57 4.21 12.46 -4.41
N GLU A 58 4.20 11.83 -3.25
CA GLU A 58 4.14 12.52 -1.94
C GLU A 58 5.53 12.88 -1.39
N SER A 59 6.57 12.19 -1.87
CA SER A 59 7.98 12.41 -1.56
C SER A 59 8.77 12.68 -2.85
N PRO A 60 8.52 13.78 -3.58
CA PRO A 60 9.31 14.11 -4.75
C PRO A 60 10.78 14.26 -4.34
N PRO A 61 11.74 13.77 -5.16
CA PRO A 61 13.15 13.93 -4.86
C PRO A 61 13.46 15.43 -4.71
N ALA A 62 14.24 15.77 -3.68
CA ALA A 62 14.71 17.13 -3.46
C ALA A 62 15.61 17.53 -4.65
N MET A 63 15.03 18.18 -5.66
CA MET A 63 15.82 18.90 -6.66
C MET A 63 16.48 20.08 -5.96
N GLY A 64 17.78 19.97 -5.67
CA GLY A 64 18.65 21.09 -5.37
C GLY A 64 19.25 21.13 -3.96
N VAL A 65 20.23 20.26 -3.69
CA VAL A 65 21.41 20.65 -2.88
C VAL A 65 22.65 20.18 -3.64
N LEU A 66 22.90 20.82 -4.79
CA LEU A 66 24.26 20.94 -5.32
C LEU A 66 24.71 22.34 -4.93
N SER A 67 25.43 22.44 -3.82
CA SER A 67 26.24 23.59 -3.44
C SER A 67 27.70 23.15 -3.42
#